data_AF-F9ENE8-F1
#
_entry.id   AF-F9ENE8-F1
#
_cell.length_a   1.000
_cell.length_b   1.000
_cell.length_c   1.000
_cell.angle_alpha   90.00
_cell.angle_beta   90.00
_cell.angle_gamma   90.00
#
_symmetry.space_group_name_H-M   'P 1'
#
loop_
_entity.id
_entity.type
_entity.pdbx_description
1 polymer ?
#
loop_
_entity_poly.entity_id
_entity_poly.type
_entity_poly.pdbx_seq_one_letter_code
_entity_poly.pdbx_strand_id
1 'polypeptide(L)'
;MEKLKLAKHLINFIDESPSNYFACINAKNILNEKDFTELFETEEWKLKKGGKYFVTINDSGIIAFTIGSEKISKSGYKIAASHTDSPGFLIKPSPEINRKGFNILNTEVYGGPILSTWFDRPLSFSGRVFVENDNVFKPKKYFINYDKDLFIIPSLCIHQNRSVNDGMAINAQKDTLPLVTITDEKENFL
;
A
#
# COMPACT_ATOMS: atom_id res chain seq x y z
N MET A 1 -23.68 20.09 -4.03
CA MET A 1 -24.06 18.65 -4.03
C MET A 1 -22.99 17.79 -4.70
N GLU A 2 -22.46 18.19 -5.87
CA GLU A 2 -21.41 17.45 -6.61
C GLU A 2 -20.06 17.34 -5.86
N LYS A 3 -19.54 18.43 -5.28
CA LYS A 3 -18.29 18.40 -4.50
C LYS A 3 -18.34 17.43 -3.31
N LEU A 4 -19.49 17.36 -2.63
CA LEU A 4 -19.70 16.43 -1.52
C LEU A 4 -19.69 14.98 -2.00
N LYS A 5 -20.28 14.69 -3.15
CA LYS A 5 -20.24 13.36 -3.77
C LYS A 5 -18.80 12.98 -4.13
N LEU A 6 -18.04 13.89 -4.74
CA LEU A 6 -16.63 13.66 -5.07
C LEU A 6 -15.79 13.41 -3.82
N ALA A 7 -15.96 14.20 -2.76
CA ALA A 7 -15.25 14.01 -1.50
C ALA A 7 -15.56 12.64 -0.86
N LYS A 8 -16.82 12.20 -0.89
CA LYS A 8 -17.19 10.86 -0.41
C LYS A 8 -16.57 9.74 -1.24
N HIS A 9 -16.54 9.89 -2.57
CA HIS A 9 -15.86 8.92 -3.42
C HIS A 9 -14.36 8.85 -3.14
N LEU A 10 -13.73 10.00 -2.87
CA LEU A 10 -12.31 10.05 -2.50
C LEU A 10 -12.05 9.34 -1.17
N ILE A 11 -12.88 9.59 -0.14
CA ILE A 11 -12.76 8.91 1.16
C ILE A 11 -12.87 7.40 0.99
N ASN A 12 -13.93 6.93 0.30
CA ASN A 12 -14.11 5.50 0.05
C ASN A 12 -12.93 4.90 -0.73
N PHE A 13 -12.42 5.61 -1.75
CA PHE A 13 -11.26 5.14 -2.50
C PHE A 13 -10.02 5.00 -1.62
N ILE A 14 -9.79 5.93 -0.68
CA ILE A 14 -8.68 5.86 0.27
C ILE A 14 -8.88 4.68 1.24
N ASP A 15 -10.07 4.55 1.83
CA ASP A 15 -10.39 3.48 2.78
C ASP A 15 -10.24 2.08 2.14
N GLU A 16 -10.65 1.94 0.88
CA GLU A 16 -10.51 0.69 0.11
C GLU A 16 -9.09 0.46 -0.43
N SER A 17 -8.18 1.44 -0.31
CA SER A 17 -6.81 1.41 -0.87
C SER A 17 -5.70 1.49 0.19
N PRO A 18 -5.64 0.59 1.19
CA PRO A 18 -4.67 0.66 2.29
C PRO A 18 -3.22 0.38 1.86
N SER A 19 -2.99 -0.09 0.63
CA SER A 19 -1.66 -0.22 0.03
C SER A 19 -1.68 0.17 -1.45
N ASN A 20 -0.50 0.42 -2.02
CA ASN A 20 -0.33 0.72 -3.44
C ASN A 20 -0.92 -0.36 -4.37
N TYR A 21 -0.92 -1.62 -3.92
CA TYR A 21 -1.57 -2.72 -4.63
C TYR A 21 -3.08 -2.53 -4.71
N PHE A 22 -3.74 -2.19 -3.58
CA PHE A 22 -5.18 -1.95 -3.56
C PHE A 22 -5.57 -0.67 -4.29
N ALA A 23 -4.74 0.39 -4.23
CA ALA A 23 -4.93 1.58 -5.06
C ALA A 23 -4.94 1.23 -6.56
N CYS A 24 -4.03 0.36 -7.01
CA CYS A 24 -4.00 -0.12 -8.39
C CYS A 24 -5.21 -1.01 -8.74
N ILE A 25 -5.59 -1.94 -7.86
CA ILE A 25 -6.77 -2.80 -8.03
C ILE A 25 -8.05 -1.96 -8.17
N ASN A 26 -8.24 -0.98 -7.28
CA ASN A 26 -9.41 -0.13 -7.28
C ASN A 26 -9.43 0.81 -8.49
N ALA A 27 -8.28 1.36 -8.89
CA ALA A 27 -8.18 2.13 -10.13
C ALA A 27 -8.51 1.28 -11.36
N LYS A 28 -8.04 0.03 -11.41
CA LYS A 28 -8.40 -0.95 -12.45
C LYS A 28 -9.91 -1.21 -12.48
N ASN A 29 -10.55 -1.39 -11.32
CA ASN A 29 -12.00 -1.60 -11.24
C ASN A 29 -12.77 -0.40 -11.79
N ILE A 30 -12.39 0.82 -11.41
CA ILE A 30 -12.97 2.06 -11.94
C ILE A 30 -12.80 2.14 -13.46
N LEU A 31 -11.64 1.78 -14.00
CA LEU A 31 -11.38 1.80 -15.45
C LEU A 31 -12.22 0.76 -16.19
N ASN A 32 -12.37 -0.44 -15.64
CA ASN A 32 -13.24 -1.48 -16.18
C ASN A 32 -14.70 -1.01 -16.25
N GLU A 33 -15.20 -0.36 -15.20
CA GLU A 33 -16.55 0.25 -15.18
C GLU A 33 -16.74 1.39 -16.20
N LYS A 34 -15.65 1.90 -16.78
CA LYS A 34 -15.64 2.95 -17.83
C LYS A 34 -15.30 2.41 -19.22
N ASP A 35 -15.40 1.09 -19.39
CA ASP A 35 -15.17 0.37 -20.64
C ASP A 35 -13.73 0.49 -21.16
N PHE A 36 -12.75 0.63 -20.26
CA PHE A 36 -11.36 0.49 -20.65
C PHE A 36 -11.00 -0.99 -20.78
N THR A 37 -10.19 -1.31 -21.79
CA THR A 37 -9.66 -2.67 -22.00
C THR A 37 -8.28 -2.82 -21.36
N GLU A 38 -8.10 -3.82 -20.53
CA GLU A 38 -6.79 -4.18 -19.99
C GLU A 38 -5.89 -4.73 -21.11
N LEU A 39 -4.65 -4.27 -21.14
CA LEU A 39 -3.60 -4.75 -22.02
C LEU A 39 -2.51 -5.44 -21.19
N PHE A 40 -1.90 -6.47 -21.75
CA PHE A 40 -0.79 -7.19 -21.14
C PHE A 40 0.51 -6.86 -21.87
N GLU A 41 1.57 -6.50 -21.14
CA GLU A 41 2.88 -6.14 -21.71
C GLU A 41 3.53 -7.30 -22.48
N THR A 42 3.09 -8.54 -22.24
CA THR A 42 3.57 -9.75 -22.91
C THR A 42 2.87 -10.05 -24.23
N GLU A 43 1.88 -9.23 -24.62
CA GLU A 43 1.08 -9.43 -25.84
C GLU A 43 1.27 -8.30 -26.86
N GLU A 44 1.00 -8.60 -28.13
CA GLU A 44 0.94 -7.57 -29.17
C GLU A 44 -0.32 -6.71 -29.01
N TRP A 45 -0.15 -5.39 -28.91
CA TRP A 45 -1.27 -4.47 -28.72
C TRP A 45 -1.93 -4.04 -30.03
N LYS A 46 -3.21 -4.40 -30.20
CA LYS A 46 -4.03 -3.98 -31.35
C LYS A 46 -4.91 -2.78 -31.00
N LEU A 47 -4.29 -1.60 -30.96
CA LEU A 47 -4.95 -0.35 -30.56
C LEU A 47 -5.84 0.22 -31.68
N LYS A 48 -7.00 0.76 -31.31
CA LYS A 48 -7.96 1.38 -32.23
C LYS A 48 -8.17 2.85 -31.90
N LYS A 49 -8.43 3.67 -32.92
CA LYS A 49 -8.87 5.07 -32.73
C LYS A 49 -10.12 5.13 -31.87
N GLY A 50 -10.14 6.04 -30.91
CA GLY A 50 -11.21 6.16 -29.91
C GLY A 50 -11.21 5.06 -28.84
N GLY A 51 -10.29 4.09 -28.91
CA GLY A 51 -10.17 3.02 -27.92
C GLY A 51 -9.68 3.53 -26.57
N LYS A 52 -10.08 2.82 -25.51
CA LYS A 52 -9.74 3.11 -24.12
C LYS A 52 -8.99 1.91 -23.55
N TYR A 53 -7.82 2.12 -23.01
CA TYR A 53 -6.93 1.03 -22.60
C TYR A 53 -6.22 1.35 -21.30
N PHE A 54 -5.86 0.32 -20.55
CA PHE A 54 -4.92 0.46 -19.46
C PHE A 54 -3.98 -0.74 -19.36
N VAL A 55 -2.84 -0.53 -18.70
CA VAL A 55 -1.88 -1.57 -18.34
C VAL A 55 -1.51 -1.40 -16.87
N THR A 56 -1.35 -2.51 -16.16
CA THR A 56 -0.83 -2.53 -14.79
C THR A 56 0.61 -3.02 -14.76
N ILE A 57 1.45 -2.38 -13.96
CA ILE A 57 2.87 -2.72 -13.81
C ILE A 57 3.07 -3.19 -12.37
N ASN A 58 3.58 -4.43 -12.20
CA ASN A 58 3.83 -5.05 -10.89
C ASN A 58 2.60 -5.08 -9.94
N ASP A 59 1.38 -4.96 -10.47
CA ASP A 59 0.13 -4.76 -9.70
C ASP A 59 0.12 -3.51 -8.80
N SER A 60 1.10 -2.62 -8.91
CA SER A 60 1.23 -1.44 -8.05
C SER A 60 1.21 -0.12 -8.83
N GLY A 61 1.53 -0.15 -10.11
CA GLY A 61 1.42 0.98 -11.02
C GLY A 61 0.34 0.75 -12.08
N ILE A 62 -0.28 1.82 -12.55
CA ILE A 62 -1.30 1.76 -13.60
C ILE A 62 -1.14 2.92 -14.57
N ILE A 63 -1.25 2.62 -15.87
CA ILE A 63 -1.25 3.61 -16.93
C ILE A 63 -2.54 3.43 -17.72
N ALA A 64 -3.41 4.43 -17.71
CA ALA A 64 -4.64 4.45 -18.49
C ALA A 64 -4.57 5.53 -19.57
N PHE A 65 -5.03 5.20 -20.78
CA PHE A 65 -4.98 6.12 -21.91
C PHE A 65 -6.14 5.90 -22.87
N THR A 66 -6.46 6.95 -23.62
CA THR A 66 -7.44 6.91 -24.72
C THR A 66 -6.75 7.31 -26.02
N ILE A 67 -7.08 6.62 -27.10
CA ILE A 67 -6.49 6.89 -28.40
C ILE A 67 -7.31 7.96 -29.11
N GLY A 68 -6.69 9.11 -29.38
CA GLY A 68 -7.29 10.19 -30.15
C GLY A 68 -7.64 9.80 -31.60
N SER A 69 -8.43 10.63 -32.27
CA SER A 69 -8.81 10.43 -33.68
C SER A 69 -7.77 10.97 -34.67
N GLU A 70 -7.00 11.97 -34.26
CA GLU A 70 -5.96 12.65 -35.05
C GLU A 70 -4.60 11.94 -35.02
N LYS A 71 -3.73 12.30 -35.96
CA LYS A 71 -2.34 11.84 -35.95
C LYS A 71 -1.60 12.51 -34.80
N ILE A 72 -0.77 11.74 -34.10
CA ILE A 72 -0.04 12.22 -32.93
C ILE A 72 0.90 13.38 -33.19
N SER A 73 1.42 13.49 -34.42
CA SER A 73 2.24 14.64 -34.86
C SER A 73 1.47 15.96 -34.87
N LYS A 74 0.14 15.93 -34.80
CA LYS A 74 -0.73 17.10 -34.71
C LYS A 74 -1.30 17.30 -33.31
N SER A 75 -1.74 16.22 -32.66
CA SER A 75 -2.46 16.29 -31.38
C SER A 75 -1.59 16.18 -30.13
N GLY A 76 -0.39 15.62 -30.24
CA GLY A 76 0.49 15.33 -29.11
C GLY A 76 -0.13 14.40 -28.06
N TYR A 77 0.39 14.46 -26.83
CA TYR A 77 -0.14 13.75 -25.66
C TYR A 77 -0.68 14.73 -24.63
N LYS A 78 -1.76 14.34 -23.95
CA LYS A 78 -2.26 15.01 -22.74
C LYS A 78 -2.07 14.06 -21.57
N ILE A 79 -1.10 14.36 -20.72
CA ILE A 79 -0.66 13.47 -19.64
C ILE A 79 -0.99 14.12 -18.31
N ALA A 80 -1.67 13.37 -17.45
CA ALA A 80 -1.76 13.64 -16.03
C ALA A 80 -1.06 12.48 -15.30
N ALA A 81 -0.28 12.82 -14.28
CA ALA A 81 0.49 11.84 -13.53
C ALA A 81 0.28 12.05 -12.04
N SER A 82 0.31 10.94 -11.31
CA SER A 82 0.30 10.88 -9.85
C SER A 82 1.04 9.58 -9.45
N HIS A 83 1.02 9.22 -8.17
CA HIS A 83 1.63 8.01 -7.66
C HIS A 83 0.66 7.28 -6.74
N THR A 84 0.83 5.95 -6.60
CA THR A 84 -0.10 5.06 -5.87
C THR A 84 0.35 4.74 -4.45
N ASP A 85 1.58 5.08 -4.11
CA ASP A 85 2.21 4.79 -2.84
C ASP A 85 2.09 5.96 -1.85
N SER A 86 2.30 5.67 -0.57
CA SER A 86 2.34 6.66 0.49
C SER A 86 3.37 6.24 1.54
N PRO A 87 4.05 7.19 2.22
CA PRO A 87 4.99 6.86 3.28
C PRO A 87 4.35 6.03 4.40
N GLY A 88 5.09 5.06 4.93
CA GLY A 88 4.60 4.16 5.97
C GLY A 88 5.63 3.12 6.37
N PHE A 89 5.17 1.93 6.75
CA PHE A 89 6.02 0.83 7.20
C PHE A 89 5.79 -0.42 6.35
N LEU A 90 6.88 -1.06 5.94
CA LEU A 90 6.87 -2.35 5.26
C LEU A 90 7.36 -3.44 6.21
N ILE A 91 6.76 -4.62 6.13
CA ILE A 91 7.20 -5.79 6.89
C ILE A 91 8.49 -6.32 6.27
N LYS A 92 9.55 -6.49 7.08
CA LYS A 92 10.82 -7.02 6.58
C LYS A 92 10.71 -8.53 6.30
N PRO A 93 11.57 -9.09 5.42
CA PRO A 93 11.55 -10.52 5.10
C PRO A 93 11.78 -11.46 6.29
N SER A 94 12.50 -11.01 7.32
CA SER A 94 12.63 -11.69 8.61
C SER A 94 11.96 -10.84 9.70
N PRO A 95 10.63 -10.95 9.84
CA PRO A 95 9.83 -10.00 10.61
C PRO A 95 9.77 -10.29 12.10
N GLU A 96 10.13 -11.49 12.56
CA GLU A 96 9.93 -11.88 13.95
C GLU A 96 11.02 -11.31 14.88
N ILE A 97 10.60 -10.54 15.88
CA ILE A 97 11.44 -10.12 16.99
C ILE A 97 10.74 -10.51 18.29
N ASN A 98 11.38 -11.36 19.10
CA ASN A 98 10.98 -11.59 20.48
C ASN A 98 11.92 -10.85 21.42
N ARG A 99 11.37 -10.01 22.31
CA ARG A 99 12.12 -9.31 23.36
C ARG A 99 11.37 -9.40 24.67
N LYS A 100 11.89 -10.17 25.63
CA LYS A 100 11.37 -10.22 27.02
C LYS A 100 9.84 -10.48 27.08
N GLY A 101 9.33 -11.43 26.31
CA GLY A 101 7.90 -11.76 26.27
C GLY A 101 7.04 -10.86 25.37
N PHE A 102 7.65 -9.88 24.70
CA PHE A 102 6.98 -9.06 23.69
C PHE A 102 7.33 -9.55 22.30
N ASN A 103 6.30 -9.74 21.48
CA ASN A 103 6.45 -10.10 20.09
C ASN A 103 6.23 -8.90 19.22
N ILE A 104 7.27 -8.55 18.49
CA ILE A 104 7.42 -7.29 17.79
C ILE A 104 7.62 -7.61 16.31
N LEU A 105 6.96 -6.83 15.47
CA LEU A 105 7.09 -6.91 14.03
C LEU A 105 8.26 -6.05 13.57
N ASN A 106 9.25 -6.67 12.92
CA ASN A 106 10.38 -5.96 12.33
C ASN A 106 9.93 -5.29 11.04
N THR A 107 9.84 -3.97 11.06
CA THR A 107 9.43 -3.16 9.92
C THR A 107 10.56 -2.29 9.40
N GLU A 108 10.42 -1.86 8.16
CA GLU A 108 11.26 -0.86 7.50
C GLU A 108 10.42 0.39 7.19
N VAL A 109 11.02 1.56 7.35
CA VAL A 109 10.39 2.82 6.93
C VAL A 109 10.42 2.92 5.41
N TYR A 110 9.25 3.15 4.83
CA TYR A 110 9.07 3.47 3.42
C TYR A 110 8.76 4.95 3.24
N GLY A 111 9.53 5.65 2.41
CA GLY A 111 9.40 7.09 2.19
C GLY A 111 9.81 7.93 3.41
N GLY A 112 9.23 9.12 3.54
CA GLY A 112 9.48 10.05 4.65
C GLY A 112 8.25 10.26 5.54
N PRO A 113 7.78 9.24 6.28
CA PRO A 113 6.63 9.39 7.16
C PRO A 113 6.96 10.29 8.34
N ILE A 114 5.94 11.00 8.84
CA ILE A 114 6.04 11.71 10.12
C ILE A 114 5.94 10.65 11.23
N LEU A 115 7.07 10.13 11.70
CA LEU A 115 7.12 8.95 12.57
C LEU A 115 6.24 9.08 13.82
N SER A 116 6.14 10.27 14.41
CA SER A 116 5.33 10.51 15.61
C SER A 116 3.84 10.25 15.42
N THR A 117 3.29 10.36 14.20
CA THR A 117 1.85 10.18 13.97
C THR A 117 1.40 8.72 13.98
N TRP A 118 2.35 7.79 13.91
CA TRP A 118 2.12 6.35 13.89
C TRP A 118 2.07 5.72 15.28
N PHE A 119 2.52 6.44 16.31
CA PHE A 119 2.43 5.99 17.69
C PHE A 119 0.96 5.97 18.16
N ASP A 120 0.65 5.00 19.01
CA ASP A 120 -0.64 4.85 19.68
C ASP A 120 -1.86 4.82 18.74
N ARG A 121 -1.65 4.32 17.52
CA ARG A 121 -2.71 4.04 16.55
C ARG A 121 -3.04 2.55 16.54
N PRO A 122 -4.32 2.15 16.39
CA PRO A 122 -4.64 0.82 15.94
C PRO A 122 -4.13 0.66 14.50
N LEU A 123 -3.26 -0.31 14.29
CA LEU A 123 -2.66 -0.58 13.00
C LEU A 123 -3.03 -1.98 12.51
N SER A 124 -3.05 -2.12 11.20
CA SER A 124 -3.14 -3.42 10.54
C SER A 124 -2.20 -3.52 9.35
N PHE A 125 -2.36 -4.53 8.51
CA PHE A 125 -1.55 -4.71 7.32
C PHE A 125 -2.37 -4.96 6.05
N SER A 126 -1.83 -4.48 4.95
CA SER A 126 -2.27 -4.79 3.59
C SER A 126 -1.05 -5.03 2.72
N GLY A 127 -1.19 -5.88 1.72
CA GLY A 127 -0.12 -6.13 0.77
C GLY A 127 -0.44 -7.25 -0.20
N ARG A 128 0.64 -7.86 -0.70
CA ARG A 128 0.60 -8.97 -1.64
C ARG A 128 1.57 -10.05 -1.16
N VAL A 129 1.14 -11.30 -1.25
CA VAL A 129 1.98 -12.46 -0.96
C VAL A 129 2.04 -13.37 -2.19
N PHE A 130 3.19 -14.03 -2.34
CA PHE A 130 3.38 -15.13 -3.27
C PHE A 130 3.54 -16.40 -2.45
N VAL A 131 2.74 -17.41 -2.75
CA VAL A 131 2.82 -18.72 -2.10
C VAL A 131 3.17 -19.77 -3.13
N GLU A 132 3.75 -20.85 -2.64
CA GLU A 132 4.12 -22.00 -3.47
C GLU A 132 2.90 -22.58 -4.21
N ASN A 133 3.20 -23.16 -5.37
CA ASN A 133 2.28 -23.90 -6.22
C ASN A 133 3.05 -25.09 -6.81
N ASP A 134 2.37 -26.01 -7.47
CA ASP A 134 2.98 -27.21 -8.08
C ASP A 134 4.15 -26.90 -9.04
N ASN A 135 4.22 -25.66 -9.53
CA ASN A 135 5.33 -25.17 -10.34
C ASN A 135 5.96 -23.92 -9.69
N VAL A 136 7.23 -24.04 -9.31
CA VAL A 136 8.03 -22.97 -8.69
C VAL A 136 8.15 -21.69 -9.52
N PHE A 137 8.00 -21.79 -10.86
CA PHE A 137 7.99 -20.64 -11.76
C PHE A 137 6.60 -20.01 -11.92
N LYS A 138 5.57 -20.56 -11.25
CA LYS A 138 4.18 -20.08 -11.29
C LYS A 138 3.58 -20.03 -9.87
N PRO A 139 4.15 -19.22 -8.95
CA PRO A 139 3.61 -19.08 -7.61
C PRO A 139 2.19 -18.50 -7.66
N LYS A 140 1.36 -18.87 -6.69
CA LYS A 140 0.04 -18.25 -6.52
C LYS A 140 0.21 -16.89 -5.84
N LYS A 141 -0.49 -15.89 -6.36
CA LYS A 141 -0.43 -14.50 -5.91
C LYS A 141 -1.73 -14.15 -5.21
N TYR A 142 -1.64 -13.67 -3.97
CA TYR A 142 -2.79 -13.22 -3.19
C TYR A 142 -2.60 -11.77 -2.75
N PHE A 143 -3.68 -10.99 -2.79
CA PHE A 143 -3.73 -9.68 -2.17
C PHE A 143 -4.42 -9.82 -0.83
N ILE A 144 -3.81 -9.27 0.21
CA ILE A 144 -4.30 -9.35 1.58
C ILE A 144 -4.64 -7.94 2.04
N ASN A 145 -5.84 -7.76 2.55
CA ASN A 145 -6.22 -6.62 3.34
C ASN A 145 -6.85 -7.17 4.62
N TYR A 146 -6.14 -7.06 5.74
CA TYR A 146 -6.64 -7.54 7.01
C TYR A 146 -7.24 -6.36 7.77
N ASP A 147 -8.57 -6.19 7.69
CA ASP A 147 -9.24 -5.04 8.28
C ASP A 147 -9.63 -5.28 9.76
N LYS A 148 -8.60 -5.46 10.59
CA LYS A 148 -8.72 -5.54 12.05
C LYS A 148 -7.48 -4.96 12.73
N ASP A 149 -7.69 -4.35 13.88
CA ASP A 149 -6.62 -3.81 14.73
C ASP A 149 -5.74 -4.95 15.25
N LEU A 150 -4.51 -5.05 14.73
CA LEU A 150 -3.57 -6.13 15.03
C LEU A 150 -2.31 -5.64 15.74
N PHE A 151 -1.89 -4.41 15.45
CA PHE A 151 -0.62 -3.89 15.92
C PHE A 151 -0.79 -2.52 16.57
N ILE A 152 0.16 -2.18 17.42
CA ILE A 152 0.32 -0.84 17.97
C ILE A 152 1.80 -0.51 18.07
N ILE A 153 2.17 0.73 17.76
CA ILE A 153 3.50 1.26 18.11
C ILE A 153 3.31 2.07 19.40
N PRO A 154 3.59 1.52 20.59
CA PRO A 154 3.27 2.19 21.84
C PRO A 154 4.27 3.32 22.14
N SER A 155 3.77 4.48 22.57
CA SER A 155 4.61 5.54 23.12
C SER A 155 5.20 5.14 24.48
N LEU A 156 6.43 5.60 24.76
CA LEU A 156 6.98 5.55 26.11
C LEU A 156 6.25 6.56 27.00
N CYS A 157 5.86 6.17 28.21
CA CYS A 157 5.14 7.05 29.11
C CYS A 157 5.99 8.28 29.52
N ILE A 158 5.36 9.44 29.63
CA ILE A 158 6.04 10.72 29.93
C ILE A 158 6.82 10.69 31.26
N HIS A 159 6.41 9.87 32.22
CA HIS A 159 7.11 9.72 33.50
C HIS A 159 8.55 9.18 33.33
N GLN A 160 8.77 8.36 32.30
CA GLN A 160 10.07 7.79 31.93
C GLN A 160 10.79 8.64 30.85
N ASN A 161 10.11 9.63 30.25
CA ASN A 161 10.67 10.58 29.30
C ASN A 161 10.05 11.98 29.52
N ARG A 162 10.51 12.68 30.57
CA ARG A 162 9.87 13.93 31.03
C ARG A 162 9.99 15.09 30.04
N SER A 163 11.01 15.06 29.17
CA SER A 163 11.29 16.09 28.16
C SER A 163 10.71 15.76 26.78
N VAL A 164 9.82 14.76 26.64
CA VAL A 164 9.27 14.35 25.33
C VAL A 164 8.60 15.50 24.57
N ASN A 165 8.01 16.46 25.29
CA ASN A 165 7.33 17.63 24.72
C ASN A 165 8.30 18.72 24.22
N ASP A 166 9.59 18.65 24.59
CA ASP A 166 10.62 19.57 24.08
C ASP A 166 11.16 19.13 22.70
N GLY A 167 10.69 17.98 22.20
CA GLY A 167 11.15 17.33 21.00
C GLY A 167 11.99 16.09 21.31
N MET A 168 11.72 15.00 20.59
CA MET A 168 12.44 13.73 20.72
C MET A 168 12.89 13.26 19.34
N ALA A 169 14.16 12.88 19.23
CA ALA A 169 14.65 12.15 18.07
C ALA A 169 14.13 10.71 18.11
N ILE A 170 13.21 10.38 17.20
CA ILE A 170 12.65 9.03 17.07
C ILE A 170 13.59 8.19 16.21
N ASN A 171 14.06 7.07 16.73
CA ASN A 171 14.84 6.11 15.96
C ASN A 171 13.90 5.14 15.22
N ALA A 172 13.80 5.30 13.90
CA ALA A 172 12.97 4.48 13.02
C ALA A 172 13.18 2.95 13.12
N GLN A 173 14.37 2.48 13.53
CA GLN A 173 14.65 1.05 13.60
C GLN A 173 14.43 0.46 15.01
N LYS A 174 14.28 1.32 16.02
CA LYS A 174 14.17 0.91 17.43
C LYS A 174 12.83 1.27 18.04
N ASP A 175 12.34 2.47 17.77
CA ASP A 175 11.23 3.07 18.50
C ASP A 175 9.89 2.89 17.78
N THR A 176 9.91 2.60 16.47
CA THR A 176 8.69 2.47 15.65
C THR A 176 8.36 1.03 15.26
N LEU A 177 8.84 0.06 16.03
CA LEU A 177 8.54 -1.35 15.78
C LEU A 177 7.18 -1.71 16.41
N PRO A 178 6.19 -2.19 15.62
CA PRO A 178 4.88 -2.51 16.15
C PRO A 178 4.91 -3.73 17.09
N LEU A 179 4.21 -3.63 18.22
CA LEU A 179 3.87 -4.74 19.09
C LEU A 179 2.72 -5.54 18.48
N VAL A 180 2.85 -6.87 18.46
CA VAL A 180 1.84 -7.82 17.94
C VAL A 180 1.12 -8.49 19.10
N THR A 181 1.87 -9.13 20.00
CA THR A 181 1.32 -9.84 21.17
C THR A 181 2.27 -9.79 22.36
N ILE A 182 1.75 -10.15 23.53
CA ILE A 182 2.49 -10.36 24.76
C ILE A 182 2.27 -11.81 25.18
N THR A 183 3.33 -12.62 25.22
CA THR A 183 3.27 -14.01 25.70
C THR A 183 4.60 -14.39 26.36
N ASP A 184 4.51 -15.15 27.45
CA ASP A 184 5.66 -15.74 28.14
C ASP A 184 6.24 -16.95 27.39
N GLU A 185 5.52 -17.47 26.39
CA GLU A 185 5.93 -18.60 25.56
C GLU A 185 6.61 -18.11 24.27
N LYS A 186 7.69 -18.79 23.86
CA LYS A 186 8.31 -18.56 22.54
C LYS A 186 7.41 -19.16 21.46
N GLU A 187 6.32 -18.49 21.14
CA GLU A 187 5.55 -18.81 19.95
C GLU A 187 6.12 -18.05 18.76
N ASN A 188 6.39 -18.77 17.67
CA ASN A 188 6.61 -18.13 16.38
C ASN A 188 5.23 -17.67 15.87
N PHE A 189 5.13 -16.43 15.37
CA PHE A 189 3.87 -15.86 14.87
C PHE A 189 3.40 -16.44 13.53
N LEU A 190 4.15 -17.41 12.99
CA LEU A 190 3.92 -18.12 11.74
C LEU A 190 3.90 -19.63 11.96
#